data_AF-A0A7S1BTL2-F1
#
_entry.id   AF-A0A7S1BTL2-F1
#
_cell.length_a   1.000
_cell.length_b   1.000
_cell.length_c   1.000
_cell.angle_alpha   90.00
_cell.angle_beta   90.00
_cell.angle_gamma   90.00
#
_symmetry.space_group_name_H-M   'P 1'
#
loop_
_entity.id
_entity.type
_entity.pdbx_description
1 polymer ?
#
loop_
_entity_poly.entity_id
_entity_poly.type
_entity_poly.pdbx_seq_one_letter_code
_entity_poly.pdbx_strand_id
1 'polypeptide(L)'
;SYECSLRNIIICEMCGQRIKKTEIDHHEVSGLCPGRKGNLSHCPWRCPLGCGQMIHPHKMLEHILNECDFRLVSCNYCGMNKIQAKNLRQHWQNSCPFQSTVCFRCSKKVAFDNYEKHLK
;
A
#
# COMPACT_ATOMS: atom_id res chain seq x y z
N SER A 1 51.98 2.82 12.09
CA SER A 1 51.12 2.71 13.30
C SER A 1 50.28 3.97 13.36
N TYR A 2 48.96 4.00 13.33
CA TYR A 2 47.92 3.02 13.64
C TYR A 2 46.75 3.32 12.70
N GLU A 3 46.31 2.37 11.88
CA GLU A 3 45.10 2.56 11.09
C GLU A 3 43.90 2.63 12.04
N CYS A 4 43.33 3.83 12.16
CA CYS A 4 42.22 4.13 13.06
C CYS A 4 41.02 3.23 12.70
N SER A 5 40.76 2.22 13.53
CA SER A 5 39.76 1.18 13.33
C SER A 5 38.30 1.69 13.32
N LEU A 6 38.10 3.00 13.49
CA LEU A 6 36.81 3.68 13.46
C LEU A 6 36.44 4.22 12.06
N ARG A 7 37.37 4.26 11.09
CA ARG A 7 37.11 4.83 9.75
C ARG A 7 36.30 3.93 8.80
N ASN A 8 36.08 2.68 9.19
CA ASN A 8 35.39 1.68 8.38
C ASN A 8 34.02 1.31 8.93
N ILE A 9 33.37 2.20 9.70
CA ILE A 9 32.05 1.96 10.28
C ILE A 9 31.04 2.92 9.64
N ILE A 10 30.04 2.36 8.96
CA ILE A 10 28.87 3.05 8.41
C ILE A 10 27.73 2.94 9.42
N ILE A 11 27.08 4.05 9.73
CA ILE A 11 25.87 4.04 10.55
C ILE A 11 24.69 3.83 9.61
N CYS A 12 23.91 2.77 9.82
CA CYS A 12 22.69 2.57 9.06
C CYS A 12 21.68 3.66 9.44
N GLU A 13 21.33 4.54 8.51
CA GLU A 13 20.36 5.61 8.77
C GLU A 13 18.96 5.09 9.14
N MET A 14 18.66 3.82 8.83
CA MET A 14 17.37 3.18 9.09
C MET A 14 17.27 2.51 10.46
N CYS A 15 18.39 2.10 11.08
CA CYS A 15 18.37 1.42 12.39
C CYS A 15 19.40 1.95 13.40
N GLY A 16 20.23 2.91 13.02
CA GLY A 16 21.27 3.53 13.86
C GLY A 16 22.46 2.62 14.19
N GLN A 17 22.49 1.38 13.69
CA GLN A 17 23.57 0.46 13.98
C GLN A 17 24.87 0.84 13.26
N ARG A 18 25.98 0.65 13.97
CA ARG A 18 27.35 0.80 13.48
C ARG A 18 27.78 -0.48 12.77
N ILE A 19 27.82 -0.44 11.44
CA ILE A 19 28.11 -1.58 10.55
C ILE A 19 29.50 -1.39 9.94
N LYS A 20 30.32 -2.43 9.85
CA LYS A 20 31.61 -2.32 9.15
C LYS A 20 31.40 -2.23 7.63
N LYS A 21 32.13 -1.36 6.94
CA LYS A 21 32.01 -1.08 5.50
C LYS A 21 32.19 -2.32 4.62
N THR A 22 32.98 -3.29 5.05
CA THR A 22 33.17 -4.58 4.35
C THR A 22 31.98 -5.53 4.47
N GLU A 23 31.06 -5.25 5.39
CA GLU A 23 29.87 -6.07 5.70
C GLU A 23 28.57 -5.42 5.20
N ILE A 24 28.64 -4.24 4.57
CA ILE A 24 27.46 -3.53 4.05
C ILE A 24 26.76 -4.30 2.92
N ASP A 25 27.53 -4.90 2.01
CA ASP A 25 27.00 -5.76 0.93
C ASP A 25 26.24 -6.97 1.49
N HIS A 26 26.68 -7.48 2.64
CA HIS A 26 26.00 -8.58 3.35
C HIS A 26 24.84 -8.10 4.24
N HIS A 27 24.74 -6.79 4.54
CA HIS A 27 23.63 -6.19 5.28
C HIS A 27 22.43 -5.87 4.37
N GLU A 28 22.68 -5.34 3.16
CA GLU A 28 21.64 -5.01 2.17
C GLU A 28 21.04 -6.28 1.53
N VAL A 29 21.88 -7.24 1.16
CA VAL A 29 21.48 -8.42 0.37
C VAL A 29 21.14 -9.64 1.23
N SER A 30 21.95 -9.96 2.25
CA SER A 30 21.85 -11.27 2.94
C SER A 30 20.78 -11.32 4.01
N GLY A 31 20.17 -10.19 4.36
CA GLY A 31 19.18 -10.18 5.42
C GLY A 31 19.70 -10.66 6.76
N LEU A 32 20.92 -10.26 7.07
CA LEU A 32 21.62 -10.55 8.31
C LEU A 32 21.84 -9.26 9.11
N CYS A 33 20.97 -8.26 8.92
CA CYS A 33 20.74 -7.32 10.02
C CYS A 33 20.39 -8.18 11.25
N PRO A 34 20.96 -7.96 12.44
CA PRO A 34 20.48 -8.64 13.65
C PRO A 34 18.97 -8.44 13.90
N GLY A 35 18.35 -7.44 13.25
CA GLY A 35 16.90 -7.30 13.08
C GLY A 35 16.22 -8.25 12.08
N ARG A 36 16.94 -9.19 11.48
CA ARG A 36 16.45 -10.27 10.61
C ARG A 36 16.68 -11.66 11.20
N LYS A 37 17.41 -11.82 12.31
CA LYS A 37 17.41 -13.05 13.11
C LYS A 37 17.16 -12.73 14.58
N GLY A 38 15.88 -12.58 14.93
CA GLY A 38 15.44 -12.71 16.31
C GLY A 38 14.49 -11.63 16.84
N ASN A 39 14.35 -10.48 16.18
CA ASN A 39 13.28 -9.52 16.49
C ASN A 39 13.03 -8.58 15.29
N LEU A 40 12.07 -8.97 14.47
CA LEU A 40 11.63 -8.30 13.23
C LEU A 40 10.87 -6.98 13.46
N SER A 41 10.87 -6.43 14.67
CA SER A 41 9.93 -5.40 15.10
C SER A 41 10.32 -3.98 14.64
N HIS A 42 11.60 -3.75 14.34
CA HIS A 42 12.16 -2.39 14.20
C HIS A 42 12.41 -1.91 12.76
N CYS A 43 12.56 -2.79 11.76
CA CYS A 43 12.90 -2.34 10.40
C CYS A 43 11.64 -2.33 9.50
N PRO A 44 11.32 -1.23 8.80
CA PRO A 44 10.16 -1.19 7.93
C PRO A 44 10.36 -2.08 6.69
N TRP A 45 9.27 -2.69 6.23
CA TRP A 45 9.24 -3.65 5.14
C TRP A 45 8.41 -3.12 3.98
N ARG A 46 8.78 -3.51 2.77
CA ARG A 46 7.99 -3.15 1.59
C ARG A 46 6.61 -3.82 1.68
N CYS A 47 5.56 -3.05 1.45
CA CYS A 47 4.19 -3.56 1.47
C CYS A 47 4.03 -4.73 0.47
N PRO A 48 3.48 -5.88 0.91
CA PRO A 48 3.32 -7.06 0.06
C PRO A 48 2.29 -6.86 -1.06
N LEU A 49 1.40 -5.87 -0.94
CA LEU A 49 0.43 -5.51 -1.98
C LEU A 49 1.05 -4.68 -3.11
N GLY A 50 2.35 -4.37 -3.03
CA GLY A 50 3.06 -3.66 -4.10
C GLY A 50 2.77 -2.16 -4.16
N CYS A 51 2.25 -1.54 -3.09
CA CYS A 51 2.00 -0.10 -3.06
C CYS A 51 3.30 0.74 -2.99
N GLY A 52 4.45 0.11 -2.72
CA GLY A 52 5.76 0.76 -2.67
C GLY A 52 6.14 1.37 -1.32
N GLN A 53 5.22 1.42 -0.34
CA GLN A 53 5.50 1.96 1.00
C GLN A 53 6.35 0.98 1.84
N MET A 54 7.18 1.56 2.71
CA MET A 54 7.98 0.85 3.71
C MET A 54 7.28 0.98 5.07
N ILE A 55 6.72 -0.11 5.59
CA ILE A 55 5.87 -0.15 6.78
C ILE A 55 6.48 -1.05 7.85
N HIS A 56 6.51 -0.60 9.10
CA HIS A 56 6.97 -1.43 10.20
C HIS A 56 6.08 -2.68 10.37
N PRO A 57 6.65 -3.87 10.66
CA PRO A 57 5.88 -5.10 10.75
C PRO A 57 4.69 -5.04 11.73
N HIS A 58 4.82 -4.31 12.84
CA HIS A 58 3.72 -4.13 13.79
C HIS A 58 2.53 -3.31 13.23
N LYS A 59 2.76 -2.47 12.21
CA LYS A 59 1.71 -1.73 11.50
C LYS A 59 1.33 -2.36 10.16
N MET A 60 2.05 -3.39 9.71
CA MET A 60 1.84 -3.97 8.37
C MET A 60 0.42 -4.51 8.21
N LEU A 61 -0.12 -5.15 9.26
CA LEU A 61 -1.48 -5.69 9.24
C LEU A 61 -2.54 -4.57 9.16
N GLU A 62 -2.39 -3.52 9.97
CA GLU A 62 -3.26 -2.35 9.92
C GLU A 62 -3.19 -1.67 8.54
N HIS A 63 -1.99 -1.50 8.02
CA HIS A 63 -1.74 -0.93 6.70
C HIS A 63 -2.48 -1.72 5.61
N ILE A 64 -2.27 -3.04 5.49
CA ILE A 64 -2.89 -3.82 4.40
C ILE A 64 -4.43 -3.86 4.50
N LEU A 65 -4.99 -3.75 5.71
CA LEU A 65 -6.44 -3.82 5.95
C LEU A 65 -7.14 -2.47 5.77
N ASN A 66 -6.52 -1.38 6.20
CA ASN A 66 -7.22 -0.10 6.36
C ASN A 66 -6.62 1.04 5.54
N GLU A 67 -5.30 1.05 5.34
CA GLU A 67 -4.61 2.22 4.79
C GLU A 67 -4.17 2.03 3.34
N CYS A 68 -3.73 0.81 2.98
CA CYS A 68 -3.09 0.54 1.71
C CYS A 68 -4.03 0.81 0.54
N ASP A 69 -3.64 1.69 -0.36
CA ASP A 69 -4.41 2.03 -1.57
C ASP A 69 -4.61 0.86 -2.53
N PHE A 70 -3.77 -0.16 -2.42
CA PHE A 70 -3.79 -1.37 -3.24
C PHE A 70 -4.61 -2.48 -2.59
N ARG A 71 -5.12 -2.27 -1.36
CA ARG A 71 -6.06 -3.20 -0.71
C ARG A 71 -7.32 -3.34 -1.55
N LEU A 72 -7.91 -4.52 -1.53
CA LEU A 72 -9.18 -4.80 -2.19
C LEU A 72 -10.33 -4.37 -1.28
N VAL A 73 -11.25 -3.61 -1.83
CA VAL A 73 -12.44 -3.12 -1.16
C VAL A 73 -13.69 -3.49 -1.94
N SER A 74 -14.81 -3.51 -1.21
CA SER A 74 -16.14 -3.75 -1.76
C SER A 74 -16.83 -2.44 -2.12
N CYS A 75 -17.45 -2.40 -3.29
CA CYS A 75 -18.40 -1.35 -3.62
C CYS A 75 -19.71 -1.63 -2.88
N ASN A 76 -20.11 -0.71 -2.00
CA ASN A 76 -21.32 -0.85 -1.19
C ASN A 76 -22.64 -0.85 -2.00
N TYR A 77 -22.59 -0.43 -3.27
CA TYR A 77 -23.77 -0.31 -4.11
C TYR A 77 -23.94 -1.49 -5.05
N CYS A 78 -22.88 -1.91 -5.74
CA CYS A 78 -22.95 -3.04 -6.68
C CYS A 78 -22.47 -4.37 -6.10
N GLY A 79 -21.88 -4.38 -4.90
CA GLY A 79 -21.37 -5.57 -4.24
C GLY A 79 -20.05 -6.11 -4.81
N MET A 80 -19.45 -5.47 -5.81
CA MET A 80 -18.17 -5.89 -6.39
C MET A 80 -17.04 -5.74 -5.37
N ASN A 81 -16.29 -6.82 -5.09
CA ASN A 81 -15.30 -6.91 -4.01
C ASN A 81 -13.83 -7.01 -4.45
N LYS A 82 -13.55 -6.77 -5.75
CA LYS A 82 -12.22 -6.87 -6.34
C LYS A 82 -11.69 -5.51 -6.84
N ILE A 83 -12.04 -4.44 -6.14
CA ILE A 83 -11.66 -3.08 -6.53
C ILE A 83 -10.52 -2.63 -5.62
N GLN A 84 -9.40 -2.18 -6.19
CA GLN A 84 -8.36 -1.53 -5.38
C GLN A 84 -8.92 -0.24 -4.78
N ALA A 85 -8.62 0.06 -3.52
CA ALA A 85 -9.14 1.25 -2.83
C ALA A 85 -8.93 2.54 -3.62
N LYS A 86 -7.74 2.73 -4.23
CA LYS A 86 -7.46 3.89 -5.12
C LYS A 86 -8.38 3.99 -6.33
N ASN A 87 -8.89 2.86 -6.82
CA ASN A 87 -9.73 2.78 -8.01
C ASN A 87 -11.23 2.82 -7.67
N LEU A 88 -11.62 2.84 -6.40
CA LEU A 88 -13.04 2.81 -5.99
C LEU A 88 -13.82 4.01 -6.53
N ARG A 89 -13.21 5.20 -6.52
CA ARG A 89 -13.82 6.42 -7.10
C ARG A 89 -14.02 6.29 -8.60
N GLN A 90 -13.02 5.78 -9.32
CA GLN A 90 -13.10 5.58 -10.76
C GLN A 90 -14.14 4.51 -11.11
N HIS A 91 -14.20 3.41 -10.34
CA HIS A 91 -15.26 2.42 -10.44
C HIS A 91 -16.63 3.06 -10.30
N TRP A 92 -16.84 3.87 -9.26
CA TRP A 92 -18.12 4.57 -9.05
C TRP A 92 -18.53 5.46 -10.22
N GLN A 93 -17.57 6.11 -10.87
CA GLN A 93 -17.84 7.08 -11.94
C GLN A 93 -18.03 6.48 -13.34
N ASN A 94 -17.47 5.30 -13.61
CA ASN A 94 -17.38 4.78 -14.98
C ASN A 94 -17.80 3.32 -15.13
N SER A 95 -17.92 2.57 -14.03
CA SER A 95 -18.09 1.11 -14.08
C SER A 95 -19.13 0.58 -13.09
N CYS A 96 -19.64 1.42 -12.19
CA CYS A 96 -20.63 1.00 -11.22
C CYS A 96 -22.02 1.02 -11.87
N PRO A 97 -22.73 -0.11 -11.94
CA PRO A 97 -24.06 -0.18 -12.57
C PRO A 97 -25.11 0.69 -11.85
N PHE A 98 -24.91 0.97 -10.56
CA PHE A 98 -25.81 1.77 -9.73
C PHE A 98 -25.43 3.25 -9.69
N GLN A 99 -24.43 3.69 -10.46
CA GLN A 99 -24.16 5.11 -10.60
C GLN A 99 -25.42 5.81 -11.11
N SER A 100 -25.87 6.87 -10.43
CA SER A 100 -27.03 7.63 -10.90
C SER A 100 -26.61 8.70 -11.90
N THR A 101 -27.39 8.86 -12.97
CA THR A 101 -27.28 9.95 -13.94
C THR A 101 -28.53 10.82 -13.86
N VAL A 102 -28.44 12.06 -14.34
CA VAL A 102 -29.57 12.99 -14.39
C VAL A 102 -30.27 12.85 -15.74
N CYS A 103 -31.58 12.59 -15.71
CA CYS A 103 -32.38 12.57 -16.93
C CYS A 103 -32.53 13.97 -17.51
N PHE A 104 -32.12 14.15 -18.77
CA PHE A 104 -32.23 15.44 -19.45
C PHE A 104 -33.68 15.88 -19.71
N ARG A 105 -34.65 14.95 -19.72
CA ARG A 105 -36.06 15.25 -19.96
C ARG A 105 -36.80 15.73 -18.71
N CYS A 106 -36.54 15.10 -17.57
CA CYS A 106 -37.30 15.36 -16.33
C CYS A 106 -36.42 15.81 -15.15
N SER A 107 -35.11 15.94 -15.35
CA SER A 107 -34.11 16.32 -14.33
C SER A 107 -34.05 15.41 -13.09
N LYS A 108 -34.66 14.22 -13.13
CA LYS A 108 -34.59 13.24 -12.03
C LYS A 108 -33.26 12.49 -12.08
N LYS A 109 -32.72 12.19 -10.89
CA LYS A 109 -31.61 11.23 -10.75
C LYS A 109 -32.15 9.82 -10.92
N VAL A 110 -31.56 9.05 -11.83
CA VAL A 110 -31.96 7.68 -12.15
C VAL A 110 -30.72 6.81 -12.15
N ALA A 111 -30.80 5.63 -11.55
CA ALA A 111 -29.71 4.65 -11.62
C ALA A 111 -29.43 4.29 -13.09
N PHE A 112 -28.15 4.22 -13.46
CA PHE A 112 -27.74 4.02 -14.85
C PHE A 112 -28.33 2.73 -15.44
N ASP A 113 -28.37 1.65 -14.66
CA ASP A 113 -28.99 0.37 -15.04
C ASP A 113 -30.46 0.47 -15.46
N ASN A 114 -31.19 1.46 -14.93
CA ASN A 114 -32.60 1.70 -15.20
C ASN A 114 -32.83 2.96 -16.06
N TYR A 115 -31.77 3.63 -16.52
CA TYR A 115 -31.88 4.86 -17.29
C TYR A 115 -32.59 4.65 -18.63
N GLU A 116 -32.28 3.58 -19.37
CA GLU A 116 -32.95 3.29 -20.64
C GLU A 116 -34.44 2.97 -20.46
N LYS A 117 -34.80 2.26 -19.39
CA LYS A 117 -36.21 1.99 -19.06
C LYS A 117 -36.95 3.27 -18.67
N HIS A 118 -36.26 4.20 -18.01
CA HIS A 118 -36.81 5.49 -17.62
C HIS A 118 -37.06 6.44 -18.82
N LEU A 119 -36.34 6.26 -19.93
CA LEU A 119 -36.52 7.07 -21.15
C LEU A 119 -37.66 6.59 -22.06
N LYS A 120 -38.15 5.36 -21.85
CA LYS A 120 -39.33 4.80 -22.54
C LYS A 120 -40.61 5.28 -21.88
#